data_AF-A0A0G1SX45-F1
#
_entry.id   AF-A0A0G1SX45-F1
#
_cell.length_a   1.000
_cell.length_b   1.000
_cell.length_c   1.000
_cell.angle_alpha   90.00
_cell.angle_beta   90.00
_cell.angle_gamma   90.00
#
_symmetry.space_group_name_H-M   'P 1'
#
loop_
_entity.id
_entity.type
_entity.pdbx_description
1 polymer ?
#
loop_
_entity_poly.entity_id
_entity_poly.type
_entity_poly.pdbx_seq_one_letter_code
_entity_poly.pdbx_strand_id
1 'polypeptide(L)'
;MTFGNKRIVFFAKLSSIWKYSRTALLLISIVGLSGLGIFLYADYAAKKTIETEKTQILLEEQQKRLEEAEMKLDDLKQQAETQTDNLKKRVEDLTESQNRLLQESKQSTPKEIIISSADIAQYLTGVVQVYCNLYNGGSSSGSGSLWTVSNIGYSVLTNKHVVTGSKNCIIMSDEVLVKDLSIERLYNWNDASDIAILKIGALKPNDIVPPSNFNYKISQLRKCDVKMPVGSPVVVIGFPISGKQGVTVYGYSASDWSRITTNGIISAYDDTSVYPIGSLPYFNYFVSAKMDAGNSGGVVISKDQSGLCLLGIPTWLSIGKYENQGIVQNIHNVIYK
;
A
#
# COMPACT_ATOMS: atom_id res chain seq x y z
N MET A 1 -62.01 25.83 -47.92
CA MET A 1 -62.60 27.17 -47.97
C MET A 1 -62.15 27.79 -49.30
N THR A 2 -62.68 27.41 -50.47
CA THR A 2 -64.05 27.56 -51.01
C THR A 2 -64.62 28.97 -50.98
N PHE A 3 -65.29 29.28 -52.09
CA PHE A 3 -66.00 30.51 -52.49
C PHE A 3 -65.14 31.59 -53.17
N GLY A 4 -65.57 32.15 -54.30
CA GLY A 4 -66.85 31.98 -54.96
C GLY A 4 -66.99 33.00 -56.08
N ASN A 5 -67.39 32.48 -57.23
CA ASN A 5 -67.76 33.16 -58.44
C ASN A 5 -69.08 33.94 -58.22
N LYS A 6 -69.19 35.22 -58.59
CA LYS A 6 -70.49 35.84 -58.93
C LYS A 6 -70.38 36.98 -59.95
N ARG A 7 -71.26 36.81 -60.92
CA ARG A 7 -71.55 37.50 -62.18
C ARG A 7 -72.31 38.84 -62.02
N ILE A 8 -72.12 39.71 -63.03
CA ILE A 8 -73.14 40.40 -63.86
C ILE A 8 -73.77 41.75 -63.41
N VAL A 9 -73.45 42.77 -64.22
CA VAL A 9 -74.29 43.77 -64.92
C VAL A 9 -75.05 44.85 -64.12
N PHE A 10 -74.71 46.12 -64.38
CA PHE A 10 -75.69 47.12 -64.85
C PHE A 10 -75.03 48.22 -65.68
N PHE A 11 -75.63 48.47 -66.85
CA PHE A 11 -75.22 49.40 -67.90
C PHE A 11 -75.94 50.76 -67.73
N ALA A 12 -75.37 51.79 -68.38
CA ALA A 12 -76.05 52.96 -68.96
C ALA A 12 -76.35 54.20 -68.09
N LYS A 13 -75.41 55.16 -68.08
CA LYS A 13 -75.62 56.58 -68.45
C LYS A 13 -74.28 57.31 -68.46
N LEU A 14 -74.14 58.34 -69.30
CA LEU A 14 -72.99 59.26 -69.49
C LEU A 14 -72.01 58.90 -70.63
N SER A 15 -72.53 58.78 -71.86
CA SER A 15 -71.76 58.61 -73.10
C SER A 15 -71.42 59.92 -73.85
N SER A 16 -71.49 61.10 -73.24
CA SER A 16 -71.20 62.38 -73.93
C SER A 16 -69.96 63.16 -73.44
N ILE A 17 -69.21 62.66 -72.45
CA ILE A 17 -67.94 63.27 -71.97
C ILE A 17 -66.69 62.55 -72.54
N TRP A 18 -66.89 61.50 -73.35
CA TRP A 18 -65.85 60.50 -73.67
C TRP A 18 -64.83 60.89 -74.77
N LYS A 19 -65.02 62.02 -75.48
CA LYS A 19 -64.06 62.45 -76.52
C LYS A 19 -62.94 63.36 -76.01
N TYR A 20 -63.13 64.08 -74.91
CA TYR A 20 -62.05 64.83 -74.23
C TYR A 20 -61.36 64.02 -73.11
N SER A 21 -61.99 62.93 -72.65
CA SER A 21 -61.44 62.03 -71.61
C SER A 21 -60.39 61.05 -72.15
N ARG A 22 -60.47 60.60 -73.41
CA ARG A 22 -59.50 59.64 -73.97
C ARG A 22 -58.11 60.25 -74.21
N THR A 23 -58.03 61.51 -74.63
CA THR A 23 -56.76 62.23 -74.81
C THR A 23 -56.16 62.67 -73.48
N ALA A 24 -57.00 63.08 -72.51
CA ALA A 24 -56.55 63.37 -71.15
C ALA A 24 -56.08 62.10 -70.39
N LEU A 25 -56.78 60.96 -70.51
CA LEU A 25 -56.35 59.70 -69.89
C LEU A 25 -55.07 59.15 -70.52
N LEU A 26 -54.89 59.25 -71.84
CA LEU A 26 -53.63 58.84 -72.50
C LEU A 26 -52.46 59.72 -72.05
N LEU A 27 -52.64 61.04 -71.92
CA LEU A 27 -51.60 61.93 -71.40
C LEU A 27 -51.32 61.67 -69.91
N ILE A 28 -52.35 61.45 -69.07
CA ILE A 28 -52.18 61.12 -67.64
C ILE A 28 -51.54 59.75 -67.45
N SER A 29 -51.81 58.78 -68.32
CA SER A 29 -51.16 57.45 -68.24
C SER A 29 -49.73 57.48 -68.78
N ILE A 30 -49.42 58.27 -69.80
CA ILE A 30 -48.03 58.49 -70.26
C ILE A 30 -47.22 59.24 -69.20
N VAL A 31 -47.78 60.30 -68.59
CA VAL A 31 -47.14 61.04 -67.49
C VAL A 31 -47.05 60.19 -66.21
N GLY A 32 -48.05 59.35 -65.92
CA GLY A 32 -48.04 58.43 -64.79
C GLY A 32 -47.04 57.29 -64.95
N LEU A 33 -46.92 56.70 -66.14
CA LEU A 33 -45.94 55.64 -66.43
C LEU A 33 -44.50 56.19 -66.48
N SER A 34 -44.30 57.41 -66.99
CA SER A 34 -42.98 58.06 -66.96
C SER A 34 -42.59 58.53 -65.55
N GLY A 35 -43.54 59.03 -64.75
CA GLY A 35 -43.33 59.36 -63.34
C GLY A 35 -43.00 58.14 -62.47
N LEU A 36 -43.71 57.02 -62.67
CA LEU A 36 -43.42 55.74 -61.99
C LEU A 36 -42.03 55.20 -62.35
N GLY A 37 -41.60 55.35 -63.60
CA GLY A 37 -40.25 54.95 -64.03
C GLY A 37 -39.15 55.73 -63.29
N ILE A 38 -39.31 57.05 -63.13
CA ILE A 38 -38.36 57.89 -62.39
C ILE A 38 -38.34 57.51 -60.90
N PHE A 39 -39.51 57.23 -60.30
CA PHE A 39 -39.60 56.86 -58.90
C PHE A 39 -38.98 55.47 -58.61
N LEU A 40 -39.23 54.48 -59.48
CA LEU A 40 -38.64 53.15 -59.38
C LEU A 40 -37.12 53.17 -59.62
N TYR A 41 -36.64 54.03 -60.51
CA TYR A 41 -35.21 54.21 -60.74
C TYR A 41 -34.51 54.89 -59.54
N ALA A 42 -35.13 55.90 -58.94
CA ALA A 42 -34.61 56.55 -57.74
C ALA A 42 -34.56 55.58 -56.54
N ASP A 43 -35.60 54.77 -56.33
CA ASP A 43 -35.64 53.73 -55.29
C ASP A 43 -34.60 52.63 -55.54
N TYR A 44 -34.43 52.19 -56.80
CA TYR A 44 -33.38 51.24 -57.17
C TYR A 44 -31.97 51.80 -56.96
N ALA A 45 -31.72 53.07 -57.32
CA ALA A 45 -30.43 53.73 -57.10
C ALA A 45 -30.12 53.89 -55.60
N ALA A 46 -31.13 54.24 -54.78
CA ALA A 46 -31.00 54.29 -53.33
C ALA A 46 -30.75 52.90 -52.71
N LYS A 47 -31.45 51.87 -53.19
CA LYS A 47 -31.25 50.49 -52.71
C LYS A 47 -29.86 49.94 -53.07
N LYS A 48 -29.37 50.25 -54.28
CA LYS A 48 -28.05 49.84 -54.75
C LYS A 48 -26.93 50.49 -53.94
N THR A 49 -27.07 51.77 -53.56
CA THR A 49 -26.09 52.46 -52.71
C THR A 49 -26.03 51.89 -51.29
N ILE A 50 -27.19 51.58 -50.69
CA ILE A 50 -27.27 50.91 -49.38
C ILE A 50 -26.64 49.51 -49.42
N GLU A 51 -26.85 48.77 -50.51
CA GLU A 51 -26.30 47.41 -50.68
C GLU A 51 -24.78 47.44 -50.84
N THR A 52 -24.24 48.41 -51.58
CA THR A 52 -22.79 48.60 -51.67
C THR A 52 -22.15 49.00 -50.35
N GLU A 53 -22.80 49.87 -49.57
CA GLU A 53 -22.31 50.29 -48.25
C GLU A 53 -22.31 49.12 -47.24
N LYS A 54 -23.38 48.32 -47.22
CA LYS A 54 -23.44 47.09 -46.41
C LYS A 54 -22.36 46.08 -46.79
N THR A 55 -22.05 45.97 -48.09
CA THR A 55 -21.02 45.05 -48.57
C THR A 55 -19.63 45.51 -48.16
N GLN A 56 -19.35 46.83 -48.20
CA GLN A 56 -18.09 47.40 -47.72
C GLN A 56 -17.92 47.20 -46.20
N ILE A 57 -18.96 47.49 -45.40
CA ILE A 57 -18.91 47.28 -43.94
C ILE A 57 -18.64 45.81 -43.61
N LEU A 58 -19.31 44.88 -44.30
CA LEU A 58 -19.10 43.44 -44.08
C LEU A 58 -17.67 43.00 -44.47
N LEU A 59 -17.12 43.56 -45.55
CA LEU A 59 -15.75 43.26 -45.98
C LEU A 59 -14.72 43.75 -44.96
N GLU A 60 -14.92 44.97 -44.44
CA GLU A 60 -14.06 45.56 -43.40
C GLU A 60 -14.15 44.74 -42.10
N GLU A 61 -15.34 44.28 -41.71
CA GLU A 61 -15.51 43.41 -40.54
C GLU A 61 -14.81 42.05 -40.74
N GLN A 62 -14.86 41.47 -41.94
CA GLN A 62 -14.15 40.23 -42.24
C GLN A 62 -12.63 40.42 -42.22
N GLN A 63 -12.12 41.52 -42.77
CA GLN A 63 -10.69 41.84 -42.72
C GLN A 63 -10.22 42.00 -41.27
N LYS A 64 -10.99 42.72 -40.44
CA LYS A 64 -10.68 42.87 -39.02
C LYS A 64 -10.69 41.54 -38.27
N ARG A 65 -11.66 40.66 -38.54
CA ARG A 65 -11.70 39.31 -37.94
C ARG A 65 -10.54 38.43 -38.39
N LEU A 66 -10.06 38.61 -39.62
CA LEU A 66 -8.91 37.87 -40.15
C LEU A 66 -7.62 38.34 -39.47
N GLU A 67 -7.41 39.65 -39.35
CA GLU A 67 -6.26 40.22 -38.62
C GLU A 67 -6.25 39.80 -37.14
N GLU A 68 -7.43 39.81 -36.48
CA GLU A 68 -7.56 39.31 -35.10
C GLU A 68 -7.28 37.81 -34.98
N ALA A 69 -7.64 37.02 -36.00
CA ALA A 69 -7.36 35.59 -36.03
C ALA A 69 -5.87 35.31 -36.26
N GLU A 70 -5.20 36.06 -37.14
CA GLU A 70 -3.76 35.96 -37.39
C GLU A 70 -2.95 36.33 -36.13
N MET A 71 -3.30 37.43 -35.45
CA MET A 71 -2.64 37.80 -34.19
C MET A 71 -2.80 36.74 -33.09
N LYS A 72 -3.98 36.12 -32.97
CA LYS A 72 -4.19 35.02 -32.01
C LYS A 72 -3.40 33.77 -32.37
N LEU A 73 -3.22 33.51 -33.66
CA LEU A 73 -2.46 32.36 -34.14
C LEU A 73 -0.97 32.53 -33.82
N ASP A 74 -0.44 33.75 -34.00
CA ASP A 74 0.94 34.08 -33.63
C ASP A 74 1.17 34.02 -32.11
N ASP A 75 0.25 34.55 -31.29
CA ASP A 75 0.31 34.45 -29.83
C ASP A 75 0.27 32.98 -29.35
N LEU A 76 -0.63 32.16 -29.91
CA LEU A 76 -0.69 30.73 -29.59
C LEU A 76 0.58 29.98 -30.00
N LYS A 77 1.17 30.33 -31.14
CA LYS A 77 2.43 29.74 -31.59
C LYS A 77 3.57 30.10 -30.65
N GLN A 78 3.66 31.35 -30.23
CA GLN A 78 4.68 31.81 -29.26
C GLN A 78 4.50 31.14 -27.89
N GLN A 79 3.26 30.97 -27.42
CA GLN A 79 2.96 30.24 -26.18
C GLN A 79 3.34 28.76 -26.29
N ALA A 80 3.06 28.11 -27.42
CA ALA A 80 3.43 26.71 -27.66
C ALA A 80 4.96 26.51 -27.68
N GLU A 81 5.70 27.42 -28.31
CA GLU A 81 7.17 27.40 -28.30
C GLU A 81 7.72 27.57 -26.88
N THR A 82 7.19 28.54 -26.13
CA THR A 82 7.59 28.79 -24.73
C THR A 82 7.29 27.59 -23.82
N GLN A 83 6.14 26.94 -23.99
CA GLN A 83 5.81 25.72 -23.24
C GLN A 83 6.72 24.56 -23.60
N THR A 84 7.05 24.40 -24.88
CA THR A 84 7.95 23.35 -25.36
C THR A 84 9.35 23.50 -24.76
N ASP A 85 9.87 24.73 -24.70
CA ASP A 85 11.18 25.02 -24.11
C ASP A 85 11.20 24.82 -22.59
N ASN A 86 10.14 25.21 -21.90
CA ASN A 86 9.99 24.94 -20.46
C ASN A 86 9.89 23.43 -20.16
N LEU A 87 9.23 22.66 -21.03
CA LEU A 87 9.13 21.22 -20.89
C LEU A 87 10.48 20.53 -21.11
N LYS A 88 11.25 20.97 -22.13
CA LYS A 88 12.61 20.47 -22.38
C LYS A 88 13.52 20.69 -21.18
N LYS A 89 13.52 21.90 -20.61
CA LYS A 89 14.30 22.19 -19.39
C LYS A 89 13.92 21.28 -18.22
N ARG A 90 12.62 21.05 -17.99
CA ARG A 90 12.18 20.12 -16.92
C ARG A 90 12.63 18.68 -17.15
N VAL A 91 12.64 18.22 -18.41
CA VAL A 91 13.12 16.87 -18.75
C VAL A 91 14.63 16.76 -18.53
N GLU A 92 15.40 17.79 -18.89
CA GLU A 92 16.84 17.87 -18.63
C GLU A 92 17.14 17.85 -17.12
N ASP A 93 16.45 18.67 -16.33
CA ASP A 93 16.59 18.73 -14.86
C ASP A 93 16.26 17.38 -14.19
N LEU A 94 15.17 16.72 -14.62
CA LEU A 94 14.79 15.39 -14.10
C LEU A 94 15.81 14.32 -14.48
N THR A 95 16.34 14.37 -15.70
CA THR A 95 17.37 13.44 -16.17
C THR A 95 18.67 13.62 -15.38
N GLU A 96 19.08 14.86 -15.10
CA GLU A 96 20.25 15.14 -14.27
C GLU A 96 20.02 14.67 -12.83
N SER A 97 18.85 14.95 -12.24
CA SER A 97 18.49 14.48 -10.90
C SER A 97 18.50 12.95 -10.80
N GLN A 98 17.98 12.24 -11.80
CA GLN A 98 17.99 10.78 -11.84
C GLN A 98 19.42 10.24 -11.93
N ASN A 99 20.27 10.86 -12.75
CA ASN A 99 21.68 10.48 -12.88
C ASN A 99 22.48 10.71 -11.58
N ARG A 100 22.20 11.80 -10.84
CA ARG A 100 22.81 12.03 -9.51
C ARG A 100 22.41 10.94 -8.52
N LEU A 101 21.12 10.58 -8.45
CA LEU A 101 20.64 9.49 -7.59
C LEU A 101 21.26 8.14 -7.96
N LEU A 102 21.46 7.87 -9.25
CA LEU A 102 22.13 6.65 -9.73
C LEU A 102 23.64 6.64 -9.43
N GLN A 103 24.30 7.80 -9.42
CA GLN A 103 25.70 7.90 -9.03
C GLN A 103 25.87 7.73 -7.51
N GLU A 104 25.00 8.35 -6.72
CA GLU A 104 24.96 8.18 -5.26
C GLU A 104 24.68 6.72 -4.87
N SER A 105 23.80 6.01 -5.58
CA SER A 105 23.52 4.60 -5.29
C SER A 105 24.65 3.64 -5.70
N LYS A 106 25.49 4.02 -6.67
CA LYS A 106 26.66 3.22 -7.10
C LYS A 106 27.84 3.30 -6.15
N GLN A 107 27.89 4.29 -5.26
CA GLN A 107 29.08 4.56 -4.43
C GLN A 107 29.04 3.90 -3.06
N SER A 108 27.92 3.30 -2.66
CA SER A 108 27.88 2.29 -1.60
C SER A 108 26.89 1.21 -1.98
N THR A 109 27.33 0.15 -2.65
CA THR A 109 26.59 -1.11 -2.57
C THR A 109 26.50 -1.41 -1.08
N PRO A 110 25.28 -1.38 -0.47
CA PRO A 110 25.15 -1.66 0.94
C PRO A 110 25.76 -3.03 1.16
N LYS A 111 26.84 -3.09 1.93
CA LYS A 111 27.50 -4.36 2.24
C LYS A 111 26.40 -5.27 2.77
N GLU A 112 26.06 -6.30 1.99
CA GLU A 112 24.91 -7.14 2.27
C GLU A 112 25.07 -7.66 3.70
N ILE A 113 24.17 -7.24 4.58
CA ILE A 113 24.22 -7.64 5.98
C ILE A 113 23.64 -9.05 6.02
N ILE A 114 24.52 -10.05 5.90
CA ILE A 114 24.15 -11.47 5.97
C ILE A 114 24.37 -11.96 7.40
N ILE A 115 23.42 -12.76 7.90
CA ILE A 115 23.56 -13.53 9.14
C ILE A 115 24.08 -14.92 8.78
N SER A 116 25.29 -15.22 9.21
CA SER A 116 25.94 -16.52 8.95
C SER A 116 25.65 -17.52 10.07
N SER A 117 25.83 -18.82 9.80
CA SER A 117 25.74 -19.86 10.83
C SER A 117 26.72 -19.64 11.98
N ALA A 118 27.91 -19.07 11.70
CA ALA A 118 28.89 -18.73 12.71
C ALA A 118 28.41 -17.61 13.64
N ASP A 119 27.66 -16.64 13.11
CA ASP A 119 27.11 -15.53 13.90
C ASP A 119 26.14 -16.06 14.98
N ILE A 120 25.33 -17.06 14.63
CA ILE A 120 24.26 -17.57 15.51
C ILE A 120 24.64 -18.79 16.36
N ALA A 121 25.75 -19.46 16.06
CA ALA A 121 26.12 -20.75 16.66
C ALA A 121 26.05 -20.75 18.20
N GLN A 122 26.53 -19.66 18.82
CA GLN A 122 26.54 -19.52 20.27
C GLN A 122 25.17 -19.32 20.92
N TYR A 123 24.10 -19.13 20.16
CA TYR A 123 22.74 -18.94 20.66
C TYR A 123 21.85 -20.17 20.46
N LEU A 124 22.27 -21.12 19.62
CA LEU A 124 21.45 -22.28 19.23
C LEU A 124 20.99 -23.11 20.43
N THR A 125 21.90 -23.42 21.35
CA THR A 125 21.59 -24.19 22.57
C THR A 125 20.83 -23.37 23.64
N GLY A 126 20.62 -22.07 23.40
CA GLY A 126 19.74 -21.23 24.20
C GLY A 126 18.26 -21.33 23.80
N VAL A 127 17.95 -22.01 22.70
CA VAL A 127 16.58 -22.29 22.24
C VAL A 127 16.26 -23.74 22.55
N VAL A 128 15.12 -23.97 23.21
CA VAL A 128 14.65 -25.26 23.70
C VAL A 128 13.27 -25.58 23.14
N GLN A 129 12.91 -26.85 23.08
CA GLN A 129 11.55 -27.28 22.87
C GLN A 129 10.77 -27.15 24.18
N VAL A 130 9.54 -26.70 24.12
CA VAL A 130 8.60 -26.70 25.25
C VAL A 130 7.51 -27.72 24.94
N TYR A 131 7.31 -28.68 25.83
CA TYR A 131 6.24 -29.67 25.71
C TYR A 131 5.39 -29.66 26.98
N CYS A 132 4.08 -29.60 26.83
CA CYS A 132 3.15 -29.50 27.94
C CYS A 132 2.04 -30.55 27.84
N ASN A 133 1.73 -31.21 28.96
CA ASN A 133 0.52 -32.02 29.08
C ASN A 133 -0.63 -31.13 29.53
N LEU A 134 -1.77 -31.21 28.86
CA LEU A 134 -2.96 -30.41 29.17
C LEU A 134 -3.86 -31.13 30.20
N TYR A 135 -4.66 -30.37 30.95
CA TYR A 135 -5.60 -30.96 31.93
C TYR A 135 -6.65 -31.88 31.30
N ASN A 136 -6.99 -31.67 30.02
CA ASN A 136 -7.93 -32.49 29.26
C ASN A 136 -7.31 -33.80 28.71
N GLY A 137 -6.07 -34.12 29.07
CA GLY A 137 -5.35 -35.28 28.54
C GLY A 137 -4.69 -35.07 27.18
N GLY A 138 -4.86 -33.89 26.56
CA GLY A 138 -4.15 -33.48 25.35
C GLY A 138 -2.70 -33.07 25.63
N SER A 139 -2.00 -32.65 24.57
CA SER A 139 -0.68 -32.04 24.69
C SER A 139 -0.58 -30.78 23.84
N SER A 140 0.30 -29.87 24.26
CA SER A 140 0.68 -28.68 23.53
C SER A 140 2.21 -28.67 23.40
N SER A 141 2.73 -28.17 22.30
CA SER A 141 4.17 -28.08 22.07
C SER A 141 4.52 -26.82 21.32
N GLY A 142 5.67 -26.26 21.66
CA GLY A 142 6.24 -25.08 21.03
C GLY A 142 7.74 -25.03 21.23
N SER A 143 8.28 -23.85 21.02
CA SER A 143 9.65 -23.48 21.31
C SER A 143 9.72 -22.60 22.55
N GLY A 144 10.90 -22.46 23.11
CA GLY A 144 11.22 -21.57 24.21
C GLY A 144 12.63 -21.03 24.04
N SER A 145 12.91 -19.90 24.66
CA SER A 145 14.28 -19.40 24.85
C SER A 145 14.65 -19.35 26.31
N LEU A 146 15.93 -19.56 26.60
CA LEU A 146 16.46 -19.54 27.96
C LEU A 146 16.85 -18.12 28.37
N TRP A 147 16.31 -17.68 29.51
CA TRP A 147 16.53 -16.34 30.05
C TRP A 147 16.95 -16.35 31.52
N THR A 148 17.76 -15.35 31.88
CA THR A 148 17.94 -14.96 33.28
C THR A 148 17.13 -13.71 33.55
N VAL A 149 16.02 -13.83 34.28
CA VAL A 149 15.12 -12.70 34.57
C VAL A 149 15.30 -12.27 36.02
N SER A 150 15.51 -10.97 36.25
CA SER A 150 15.61 -10.40 37.59
C SER A 150 14.38 -10.77 38.43
N ASN A 151 14.60 -11.21 39.66
CA ASN A 151 13.58 -11.67 40.63
C ASN A 151 12.90 -13.02 40.33
N ILE A 152 13.06 -13.60 39.14
CA ILE A 152 12.52 -14.93 38.81
C ILE A 152 13.65 -15.98 38.82
N GLY A 153 14.82 -15.61 38.27
CA GLY A 153 15.98 -16.48 38.09
C GLY A 153 16.03 -17.10 36.70
N TYR A 154 16.57 -18.32 36.63
CA TYR A 154 16.62 -19.12 35.40
C TYR A 154 15.21 -19.46 34.93
N SER A 155 14.90 -19.07 33.70
CA SER A 155 13.55 -19.10 33.17
C SER A 155 13.55 -19.49 31.70
N VAL A 156 12.38 -19.91 31.22
CA VAL A 156 12.07 -20.12 29.81
C VAL A 156 11.06 -19.06 29.41
N LEU A 157 11.37 -18.33 28.35
CA LEU A 157 10.44 -17.45 27.67
C LEU A 157 9.80 -18.22 26.51
N THR A 158 8.48 -18.23 26.44
CA THR A 158 7.71 -18.84 25.35
C THR A 158 6.42 -18.05 25.11
N ASN A 159 5.59 -18.47 24.17
CA ASN A 159 4.26 -17.87 24.02
C ASN A 159 3.29 -18.38 25.08
N LYS A 160 2.35 -17.52 25.49
CA LYS A 160 1.34 -17.88 26.49
C LYS A 160 0.43 -19.00 26.00
N HIS A 161 0.06 -19.00 24.71
CA HIS A 161 -0.76 -20.08 24.15
C HIS A 161 -0.10 -21.46 24.19
N VAL A 162 1.24 -21.54 24.19
CA VAL A 162 1.97 -22.83 24.26
C VAL A 162 1.70 -23.52 25.59
N VAL A 163 1.57 -22.74 26.67
CA VAL A 163 1.45 -23.26 28.05
C VAL A 163 0.05 -23.12 28.64
N THR A 164 -0.89 -22.47 27.95
CA THR A 164 -2.26 -22.27 28.44
C THR A 164 -2.99 -23.62 28.61
N GLY A 165 -3.66 -23.81 29.75
CA GLY A 165 -4.39 -25.05 30.05
C GLY A 165 -3.49 -26.26 30.39
N SER A 166 -2.20 -26.03 30.62
CA SER A 166 -1.23 -27.08 30.91
C SER A 166 -1.28 -27.50 32.39
N LYS A 167 -1.12 -28.80 32.63
CA LYS A 167 -0.95 -29.43 33.94
C LYS A 167 0.52 -29.54 34.35
N ASN A 168 1.40 -29.77 33.38
CA ASN A 168 2.85 -29.67 33.55
C ASN A 168 3.49 -29.35 32.21
N CYS A 169 4.68 -28.78 32.25
CA CYS A 169 5.50 -28.53 31.07
C CYS A 169 6.93 -28.97 31.34
N ILE A 170 7.58 -29.48 30.30
CA ILE A 170 9.00 -29.81 30.29
C ILE A 170 9.70 -29.03 29.17
N ILE A 171 11.00 -28.80 29.34
CA ILE A 171 11.86 -28.36 28.24
C ILE A 171 12.82 -29.45 27.78
N MET A 172 13.09 -29.45 26.48
CA MET A 172 14.05 -30.33 25.82
C MET A 172 15.04 -29.55 24.95
N SER A 173 16.28 -30.04 24.92
CA SER A 173 17.36 -29.55 24.07
C SER A 173 18.07 -30.75 23.45
N ASP A 174 18.69 -30.57 22.29
CA ASP A 174 19.37 -31.63 21.51
C ASP A 174 20.41 -32.42 22.33
N GLU A 175 20.98 -31.82 23.37
CA GLU A 175 22.01 -32.42 24.24
C GLU A 175 21.43 -33.24 25.41
N VAL A 176 20.15 -33.60 25.36
CA VAL A 176 19.40 -34.36 26.39
C VAL A 176 19.20 -33.55 27.67
N LEU A 177 18.11 -32.79 27.68
CA LEU A 177 17.57 -32.16 28.88
C LEU A 177 16.09 -32.46 28.98
N VAL A 178 15.64 -32.97 30.11
CA VAL A 178 14.22 -32.93 30.49
C VAL A 178 14.20 -32.22 31.83
N LYS A 179 13.56 -31.06 31.87
CA LYS A 179 13.37 -30.30 33.11
C LYS A 179 11.92 -29.92 33.26
N ASP A 180 11.37 -30.16 34.44
CA ASP A 180 10.05 -29.66 34.80
C ASP A 180 10.08 -28.13 34.95
N LEU A 181 9.12 -27.48 34.32
CA LEU A 181 8.83 -26.07 34.48
C LEU A 181 7.80 -25.86 35.57
N SER A 182 8.02 -24.86 36.42
CA SER A 182 7.00 -24.44 37.37
C SER A 182 5.92 -23.66 36.63
N ILE A 183 4.77 -24.30 36.42
CA ILE A 183 3.60 -23.68 35.79
C ILE A 183 2.59 -23.10 36.80
N GLU A 184 2.81 -23.32 38.10
CA GLU A 184 1.92 -22.82 39.17
C GLU A 184 1.85 -21.30 39.21
N ARG A 185 2.92 -20.64 38.75
CA ARG A 185 2.99 -19.19 38.58
C ARG A 185 3.55 -18.89 37.21
N LEU A 186 2.66 -18.58 36.28
CA LEU A 186 3.05 -17.97 35.01
C LEU A 186 3.39 -16.50 35.26
N TYR A 187 4.61 -16.11 34.92
CA TYR A 187 5.02 -14.71 34.95
C TYR A 187 4.91 -14.13 33.55
N ASN A 188 4.64 -12.84 33.46
CA ASN A 188 4.60 -12.08 32.22
C ASN A 188 5.02 -10.63 32.50
N TRP A 189 5.56 -9.95 31.49
CA TRP A 189 5.88 -8.52 31.62
C TRP A 189 4.63 -7.64 31.43
N ASN A 190 3.69 -8.09 30.61
CA ASN A 190 2.39 -7.46 30.39
C ASN A 190 1.34 -8.50 29.96
N ASP A 191 0.06 -8.17 30.10
CA ASP A 191 -1.07 -9.05 29.73
C ASP A 191 -1.49 -8.95 28.25
N ALA A 192 -1.00 -7.93 27.55
CA ALA A 192 -1.34 -7.66 26.16
C ALA A 192 -0.56 -8.56 25.18
N SER A 193 0.61 -9.04 25.58
CA SER A 193 1.46 -9.92 24.79
C SER A 193 1.11 -11.40 24.99
N ASP A 194 1.27 -12.19 23.93
CA ASP A 194 1.13 -13.64 23.99
C ASP A 194 2.44 -14.26 24.49
N ILE A 195 2.85 -13.89 25.71
CA ILE A 195 4.14 -14.28 26.28
C ILE A 195 3.94 -14.85 27.69
N ALA A 196 4.68 -15.92 27.98
CA ALA A 196 4.80 -16.50 29.31
C ALA A 196 6.26 -16.73 29.66
N ILE A 197 6.61 -16.43 30.90
CA ILE A 197 7.90 -16.70 31.52
C ILE A 197 7.67 -17.82 32.54
N LEU A 198 8.33 -18.94 32.32
CA LEU A 198 8.26 -20.11 33.20
C LEU A 198 9.56 -20.25 33.96
N LYS A 199 9.47 -20.28 35.29
CA LYS A 199 10.65 -20.51 36.12
C LYS A 199 11.11 -21.97 35.98
N ILE A 200 12.40 -22.16 35.73
CA ILE A 200 13.01 -23.50 35.76
C ILE A 200 13.11 -23.91 37.24
N GLY A 201 12.49 -25.03 37.58
CA GLY A 201 12.41 -25.52 38.96
C GLY A 201 13.78 -25.86 39.57
N ALA A 202 13.78 -26.10 40.88
CA ALA A 202 14.95 -26.66 41.55
C ALA A 202 15.27 -28.06 41.00
N LEU A 203 16.55 -28.43 41.09
CA LEU A 203 17.02 -29.73 40.63
C LEU A 203 16.26 -30.88 41.28
N LYS A 204 15.68 -31.78 40.47
CA LYS A 204 15.23 -33.09 40.92
C LYS A 204 16.41 -34.07 40.96
N PRO A 205 16.41 -35.14 41.77
CA PRO A 205 17.53 -36.08 41.83
C PRO A 205 17.93 -36.72 40.49
N ASN A 206 17.00 -36.82 39.53
CA ASN A 206 17.22 -37.42 38.22
C ASN A 206 17.63 -36.42 37.14
N ASP A 207 17.83 -35.17 37.53
CA ASP A 207 18.19 -34.10 36.62
C ASP A 207 19.66 -34.21 36.20
N ILE A 208 19.90 -34.37 34.90
CA ILE A 208 21.24 -34.62 34.36
C ILE A 208 22.14 -33.37 34.43
N VAL A 209 21.56 -32.16 34.35
CA VAL A 209 22.33 -30.91 34.24
C VAL A 209 21.74 -29.79 35.12
N PRO A 210 22.54 -29.09 35.94
CA PRO A 210 22.14 -27.87 36.66
C PRO A 210 21.58 -26.78 35.75
N PRO A 211 20.48 -26.08 36.11
CA PRO A 211 19.98 -24.95 35.33
C PRO A 211 21.04 -23.89 35.06
N SER A 212 22.00 -23.68 35.96
CA SER A 212 23.12 -22.74 35.79
C SER A 212 24.03 -23.06 34.60
N ASN A 213 24.02 -24.30 34.12
CA ASN A 213 24.89 -24.74 33.03
C ASN A 213 24.24 -24.57 31.66
N PHE A 214 22.99 -24.11 31.59
CA PHE A 214 22.34 -23.86 30.30
C PHE A 214 22.85 -22.57 29.64
N ASN A 215 22.61 -22.47 28.35
CA ASN A 215 23.04 -21.33 27.56
C ASN A 215 22.02 -20.17 27.61
N TYR A 216 22.27 -19.19 28.47
CA TYR A 216 21.43 -17.99 28.62
C TYR A 216 21.88 -16.80 27.76
N LYS A 217 22.80 -16.98 26.80
CA LYS A 217 23.37 -15.88 26.01
C LYS A 217 22.32 -15.08 25.22
N ILE A 218 21.18 -15.68 24.90
CA ILE A 218 20.06 -14.99 24.23
C ILE A 218 19.56 -13.81 25.07
N SER A 219 19.44 -13.99 26.40
CA SER A 219 18.99 -12.92 27.29
C SER A 219 19.96 -11.73 27.41
N GLN A 220 21.20 -11.92 26.97
CA GLN A 220 22.24 -10.90 26.94
C GLN A 220 22.34 -10.20 25.58
N LEU A 221 21.63 -10.71 24.57
CA LEU A 221 21.64 -10.14 23.22
C LEU A 221 21.02 -8.73 23.25
N ARG A 222 21.68 -7.78 22.60
CA ARG A 222 21.13 -6.42 22.44
C ARG A 222 19.77 -6.53 21.75
N LYS A 223 18.78 -5.78 22.21
CA LYS A 223 17.48 -5.66 21.50
C LYS A 223 17.69 -4.88 20.22
N CYS A 224 17.04 -5.30 19.14
CA CYS A 224 17.06 -4.52 17.91
C CYS A 224 16.42 -3.15 18.14
N ASP A 225 16.62 -2.22 17.19
CA ASP A 225 15.89 -0.96 17.23
C ASP A 225 14.39 -1.22 17.25
N VAL A 226 13.64 -0.28 17.86
CA VAL A 226 12.17 -0.37 17.97
C VAL A 226 11.54 -0.63 16.59
N LYS A 227 12.16 -0.06 15.55
CA LYS A 227 11.79 -0.24 14.15
C LYS A 227 12.96 -0.60 13.25
N MET A 228 13.15 -1.90 13.09
CA MET A 228 14.05 -2.44 12.07
C MET A 228 13.49 -2.21 10.66
N PRO A 229 14.31 -1.79 9.66
CA PRO A 229 13.85 -1.60 8.28
C PRO A 229 13.29 -2.87 7.63
N VAL A 230 12.27 -2.72 6.77
CA VAL A 230 11.87 -3.79 5.83
C VAL A 230 13.07 -4.16 4.95
N GLY A 231 13.25 -5.46 4.71
CA GLY A 231 14.43 -6.00 4.04
C GLY A 231 15.58 -6.36 4.98
N SER A 232 15.51 -6.01 6.28
CA SER A 232 16.54 -6.42 7.24
C SER A 232 16.60 -7.95 7.34
N PRO A 233 17.80 -8.55 7.40
CA PRO A 233 17.96 -9.99 7.51
C PRO A 233 17.38 -10.49 8.84
N VAL A 234 16.72 -11.65 8.81
CA VAL A 234 16.25 -12.31 10.03
C VAL A 234 16.60 -13.79 10.01
N VAL A 235 16.78 -14.34 11.20
CA VAL A 235 16.94 -15.76 11.44
C VAL A 235 15.96 -16.17 12.52
N VAL A 236 15.12 -17.16 12.21
CA VAL A 236 14.19 -17.78 13.17
C VAL A 236 14.80 -19.09 13.64
N ILE A 237 14.85 -19.29 14.95
CA ILE A 237 15.37 -20.50 15.59
C ILE A 237 14.25 -21.09 16.46
N GLY A 238 13.91 -22.35 16.25
CA GLY A 238 12.88 -23.05 17.04
C GLY A 238 12.81 -24.55 16.74
N PHE A 239 11.77 -25.18 17.24
CA PHE A 239 11.42 -26.60 17.10
C PHE A 239 10.09 -26.71 16.34
N PRO A 240 10.10 -26.44 15.02
CA PRO A 240 8.90 -26.57 14.19
C PRO A 240 8.38 -28.00 14.15
N ILE A 241 7.08 -28.17 13.89
CA ILE A 241 6.47 -29.49 13.72
C ILE A 241 6.98 -30.22 12.49
N SER A 242 7.45 -29.49 11.46
CA SER A 242 8.16 -30.11 10.33
C SER A 242 9.48 -30.78 10.72
N GLY A 243 10.04 -30.41 11.88
CA GLY A 243 11.22 -31.06 12.46
C GLY A 243 10.90 -32.31 13.29
N LYS A 244 9.62 -32.66 13.47
CA LYS A 244 9.20 -33.84 14.24
C LYS A 244 9.45 -35.12 13.45
N GLN A 245 10.23 -36.03 14.01
CA GLN A 245 10.50 -37.35 13.45
C GLN A 245 10.09 -38.44 14.45
N GLY A 246 9.49 -39.51 13.93
CA GLY A 246 9.30 -40.72 14.72
C GLY A 246 10.63 -41.45 14.86
N VAL A 247 11.07 -41.71 16.09
CA VAL A 247 12.29 -42.44 16.38
C VAL A 247 11.96 -43.70 17.17
N THR A 248 12.65 -44.81 16.89
CA THR A 248 12.49 -46.05 17.66
C THR A 248 13.75 -46.26 18.50
N VAL A 249 13.60 -46.21 19.82
CA VAL A 249 14.70 -46.38 20.78
C VAL A 249 14.42 -47.62 21.62
N TYR A 250 15.28 -48.63 21.52
CA TYR A 250 15.12 -49.93 22.21
C TYR A 250 13.74 -50.61 22.00
N GLY A 251 13.16 -50.47 20.81
CA GLY A 251 11.85 -51.05 20.48
C GLY A 251 10.64 -50.20 20.91
N TYR A 252 10.87 -49.05 21.54
CA TYR A 252 9.82 -48.09 21.89
C TYR A 252 9.78 -46.95 20.86
N SER A 253 8.60 -46.64 20.34
CA SER A 253 8.38 -45.47 19.48
C SER A 253 8.33 -44.20 20.33
N ALA A 254 9.20 -43.26 20.02
CA ALA A 254 9.23 -41.90 20.56
C ALA A 254 9.15 -40.89 19.41
N SER A 255 8.97 -39.61 19.75
CA SER A 255 9.09 -38.50 18.80
C SER A 255 10.28 -37.67 19.19
N ASP A 256 11.15 -37.41 18.23
CA ASP A 256 12.24 -36.44 18.36
C ASP A 256 11.91 -35.20 17.54
N TRP A 257 12.36 -34.03 17.98
CA TRP A 257 12.13 -32.77 17.31
C TRP A 257 13.47 -32.09 17.08
N SER A 258 13.82 -31.89 15.81
CA SER A 258 15.04 -31.17 15.48
C SER A 258 14.86 -29.66 15.70
N ARG A 259 15.85 -29.03 16.32
CA ARG A 259 15.98 -27.56 16.24
C ARG A 259 16.27 -27.18 14.79
N ILE A 260 15.43 -26.33 14.23
CA ILE A 260 15.56 -25.82 12.85
C ILE A 260 15.80 -24.32 12.88
N THR A 261 16.67 -23.88 11.99
CA THR A 261 16.99 -22.48 11.75
C THR A 261 16.58 -22.11 10.34
N THR A 262 15.78 -21.04 10.19
CA THR A 262 15.35 -20.54 8.88
C THR A 262 15.75 -19.08 8.71
N ASN A 263 16.29 -18.76 7.53
CA ASN A 263 16.65 -17.39 7.16
C ASN A 263 15.49 -16.71 6.43
N GLY A 264 15.43 -15.40 6.51
CA GLY A 264 14.51 -14.57 5.75
C GLY A 264 14.83 -13.09 5.88
N ILE A 265 13.85 -12.26 5.60
CA ILE A 265 13.88 -10.81 5.83
C ILE A 265 12.61 -10.37 6.56
N ILE A 266 12.65 -9.17 7.14
CA ILE A 266 11.43 -8.44 7.50
C ILE A 266 10.72 -8.08 6.19
N SER A 267 9.51 -8.60 5.98
CA SER A 267 8.73 -8.36 4.76
C SER A 267 7.77 -7.19 4.90
N ALA A 268 7.22 -6.97 6.10
CA ALA A 268 6.32 -5.86 6.40
C ALA A 268 6.19 -5.65 7.92
N TYR A 269 5.46 -4.60 8.30
CA TYR A 269 5.05 -4.33 9.67
C TYR A 269 3.59 -4.73 9.89
N ASP A 270 3.29 -5.28 11.06
CA ASP A 270 1.93 -5.53 11.53
C ASP A 270 1.54 -4.46 12.55
N ASP A 271 0.82 -3.45 12.07
CA ASP A 271 0.29 -2.35 12.87
C ASP A 271 -1.07 -2.66 13.51
N THR A 272 -1.69 -3.81 13.19
CA THR A 272 -2.98 -4.21 13.78
C THR A 272 -2.88 -4.49 15.28
N SER A 273 -1.68 -4.82 15.73
CA SER A 273 -1.35 -4.99 17.15
C SER A 273 -1.19 -3.68 17.92
N VAL A 274 -1.11 -2.53 17.23
CA VAL A 274 -0.79 -1.23 17.82
C VAL A 274 -2.06 -0.43 18.14
N TYR A 275 -2.07 0.30 19.25
CA TYR A 275 -3.16 1.24 19.59
C TYR A 275 -3.39 2.26 18.45
N PRO A 276 -4.65 2.58 18.08
CA PRO A 276 -5.91 2.23 18.76
C PRO A 276 -6.54 0.90 18.34
N ILE A 277 -5.96 0.18 17.37
CA ILE A 277 -6.56 -1.07 16.86
C ILE A 277 -6.26 -2.23 17.82
N GLY A 278 -5.00 -2.34 18.25
CA GLY A 278 -4.54 -3.30 19.24
C GLY A 278 -4.20 -2.66 20.59
N SER A 279 -3.58 -3.46 21.45
CA SER A 279 -3.24 -3.08 22.83
C SER A 279 -1.73 -2.91 23.07
N LEU A 280 -0.91 -3.07 22.04
CA LEU A 280 0.54 -2.97 22.15
C LEU A 280 1.05 -1.60 21.66
N PRO A 281 2.19 -1.11 22.19
CA PRO A 281 2.75 0.18 21.80
C PRO A 281 3.60 0.13 20.52
N TYR A 282 4.11 -1.04 20.13
CA TYR A 282 4.97 -1.22 18.96
C TYR A 282 4.35 -2.20 17.97
N PHE A 283 4.65 -2.05 16.68
CA PHE A 283 4.20 -3.01 15.66
C PHE A 283 4.97 -4.32 15.79
N ASN A 284 4.34 -5.39 15.32
CA ASN A 284 5.00 -6.68 15.12
C ASN A 284 5.56 -6.76 13.69
N TYR A 285 6.30 -7.82 13.38
CA TYR A 285 6.93 -7.98 12.08
C TYR A 285 6.32 -9.16 11.32
N PHE A 286 6.00 -8.94 10.05
CA PHE A 286 5.89 -10.03 9.09
C PHE A 286 7.30 -10.38 8.60
N VAL A 287 7.61 -11.67 8.54
CA VAL A 287 8.89 -12.16 8.05
C VAL A 287 8.72 -13.21 6.94
N SER A 288 9.67 -13.25 6.01
CA SER A 288 9.71 -14.26 4.95
C SER A 288 10.40 -15.57 5.37
N ALA A 289 10.96 -15.61 6.57
CA ALA A 289 11.53 -16.84 7.11
C ALA A 289 10.45 -17.90 7.26
N LYS A 290 10.73 -19.12 6.79
CA LYS A 290 9.78 -20.23 6.90
C LYS A 290 9.53 -20.56 8.36
N MET A 291 8.26 -20.59 8.73
CA MET A 291 7.80 -20.89 10.08
C MET A 291 6.58 -21.81 9.99
N ASP A 292 6.42 -22.71 10.95
CA ASP A 292 5.23 -23.52 11.12
C ASP A 292 4.82 -23.61 12.61
N ALA A 293 3.79 -24.41 12.88
CA ALA A 293 3.37 -24.69 14.25
C ALA A 293 4.52 -25.36 15.02
N GLY A 294 4.86 -24.82 16.19
CA GLY A 294 6.01 -25.31 16.98
C GLY A 294 7.16 -24.31 17.03
N ASN A 295 7.30 -23.42 16.04
CA ASN A 295 8.24 -22.29 16.15
C ASN A 295 7.84 -21.31 17.25
N SER A 296 6.55 -21.21 17.60
CA SER A 296 6.00 -20.30 18.62
C SER A 296 6.78 -20.40 19.93
N GLY A 297 7.32 -19.28 20.39
CA GLY A 297 8.09 -19.14 21.63
C GLY A 297 9.60 -19.29 21.45
N GLY A 298 10.05 -19.55 20.22
CA GLY A 298 11.47 -19.58 19.86
C GLY A 298 12.10 -18.19 19.85
N VAL A 299 13.06 -17.96 18.96
CA VAL A 299 13.76 -16.66 18.88
C VAL A 299 13.89 -16.20 17.46
N VAL A 300 13.72 -14.90 17.24
CA VAL A 300 14.09 -14.26 15.99
C VAL A 300 15.21 -13.26 16.23
N ILE A 301 16.32 -13.47 15.53
CA ILE A 301 17.51 -12.61 15.55
C ILE A 301 17.54 -11.82 14.24
N SER A 302 17.92 -10.54 14.32
CA SER A 302 18.25 -9.71 13.16
C SER A 302 19.68 -9.17 13.29
N LYS A 303 20.12 -8.41 12.29
CA LYS A 303 21.46 -7.82 12.24
C LYS A 303 21.37 -6.43 11.64
N ASP A 304 21.91 -5.45 12.35
CA ASP A 304 22.06 -4.08 11.89
C ASP A 304 23.56 -3.71 11.82
N GLN A 305 23.87 -2.42 11.67
CA GLN A 305 25.26 -1.93 11.63
C GLN A 305 26.03 -2.16 12.95
N SER A 306 25.32 -2.31 14.07
CA SER A 306 25.88 -2.58 15.39
C SER A 306 25.98 -4.09 15.70
N GLY A 307 25.66 -4.95 14.74
CA GLY A 307 25.79 -6.40 14.85
C GLY A 307 24.46 -7.11 15.13
N LEU A 308 24.53 -8.33 15.67
CA LEU A 308 23.34 -9.12 15.96
C LEU A 308 22.49 -8.47 17.05
N CYS A 309 21.18 -8.60 16.90
CA CYS A 309 20.22 -8.13 17.86
C CYS A 309 19.00 -9.06 17.94
N LEU A 310 18.34 -9.07 19.10
CA LEU A 310 17.11 -9.80 19.32
C LEU A 310 15.95 -9.00 18.71
N LEU A 311 15.33 -9.54 17.66
CA LEU A 311 14.19 -8.90 17.00
C LEU A 311 12.89 -9.14 17.77
N GLY A 312 12.70 -10.37 18.27
CA GLY A 312 11.46 -10.75 18.91
C GLY A 312 11.25 -12.24 19.09
N ILE A 313 10.00 -12.61 19.37
CA ILE A 313 9.56 -13.98 19.61
C ILE A 313 8.58 -14.37 18.51
N PRO A 314 8.82 -15.45 17.75
CA PRO A 314 7.85 -15.97 16.79
C PRO A 314 6.58 -16.39 17.53
N THR A 315 5.40 -16.07 17.03
CA THR A 315 4.13 -16.37 17.76
C THR A 315 3.08 -17.08 16.91
N TRP A 316 2.77 -16.54 15.74
CA TRP A 316 1.66 -16.99 14.90
C TRP A 316 2.09 -17.13 13.44
N LEU A 317 1.28 -17.88 12.71
CA LEU A 317 1.30 -17.88 11.25
C LEU A 317 0.08 -17.10 10.78
N SER A 318 0.28 -16.11 9.92
CA SER A 318 -0.81 -15.58 9.11
C SER A 318 -1.07 -16.59 8.01
N ILE A 319 -2.20 -17.32 8.11
CA ILE A 319 -2.59 -18.31 7.11
C ILE A 319 -3.15 -17.55 5.90
N GLY A 320 -2.29 -17.37 4.90
CA GLY A 320 -2.69 -16.84 3.59
C GLY A 320 -3.37 -17.90 2.73
N LYS A 321 -3.99 -17.47 1.63
CA LYS A 321 -4.56 -18.39 0.63
C LYS A 321 -3.49 -19.22 -0.12
N TYR A 322 -2.24 -18.74 -0.14
CA TYR A 322 -1.18 -19.30 -0.98
C TYR A 322 0.12 -19.59 -0.22
N GLU A 323 0.47 -18.78 0.78
CA GLU A 323 1.66 -18.97 1.60
C GLU A 323 1.40 -18.45 3.03
N ASN A 324 2.01 -19.14 4.01
CA ASN A 324 1.97 -18.71 5.40
C ASN A 324 3.11 -17.72 5.65
N GLN A 325 2.78 -16.55 6.18
CA GLN A 325 3.79 -15.59 6.65
C GLN A 325 3.96 -15.70 8.16
N GLY A 326 5.21 -15.72 8.60
CA GLY A 326 5.53 -15.73 10.02
C GLY A 326 5.28 -14.37 10.66
N ILE A 327 4.64 -14.33 11.82
CA ILE A 327 4.53 -13.13 12.65
C ILE A 327 5.50 -13.24 13.82
N VAL A 328 6.32 -12.20 13.97
CA VAL A 328 7.28 -12.05 15.06
C VAL A 328 6.81 -10.94 15.98
N GLN A 329 6.55 -11.29 17.23
CA GLN A 329 6.22 -10.31 18.25
C GLN A 329 7.47 -9.51 18.61
N ASN A 330 7.43 -8.20 18.36
CA ASN A 330 8.56 -7.30 18.55
C ASN A 330 9.08 -7.39 19.99
N ILE A 331 10.39 -7.51 20.18
CA ILE A 331 11.00 -7.68 21.50
C ILE A 331 10.61 -6.55 22.47
N HIS A 332 10.39 -5.34 21.95
CA HIS A 332 9.96 -4.20 22.76
C HIS A 332 8.54 -4.38 23.29
N ASN A 333 7.64 -5.05 22.56
CA ASN A 333 6.31 -5.44 23.06
C ASN A 333 6.40 -6.57 24.10
N VAL A 334 7.32 -7.51 23.90
CA VAL A 334 7.51 -8.67 24.79
C VAL A 334 7.91 -8.24 26.20
N ILE A 335 8.83 -7.27 26.31
CA ILE A 335 9.37 -6.81 27.59
C ILE A 335 8.74 -5.50 28.08
N TYR A 336 7.71 -5.00 27.38
CA TYR A 336 6.99 -3.80 27.76
C TYR A 336 6.32 -3.99 29.12
N LYS A 337 6.31 -2.94 29.95
CA LYS A 337 5.65 -2.89 31.25
C LYS A 337 4.58 -1.82 31.23
#